data_AF-A0A1Y0ICV3-F1
#
_entry.id   AF-A0A1Y0ICV3-F1
#
_cell.length_a   1.000
_cell.length_b   1.000
_cell.length_c   1.000
_cell.angle_alpha   90.00
_cell.angle_beta   90.00
_cell.angle_gamma   90.00
#
_symmetry.space_group_name_H-M   'P 1'
#
loop_
_entity.id
_entity.type
_entity.pdbx_description
1 polymer ?
#
loop_
_entity_poly.entity_id
_entity_poly.type
_entity_poly.pdbx_seq_one_letter_code
_entity_poly.pdbx_strand_id
1 'polypeptide(L)' 'MPAPEGRVAEREGEALPNAISDETGLPRQEPEDAGRNLLAQAFARENMQRAWKRVKANKGSAGVDGLDIAQTAEHL' A
#
# COMPACT_ATOMS: atom_id res chain seq x y z
N MET A 1 31.43 6.46 -39.05
CA MET A 1 30.25 7.34 -38.95
C MET A 1 29.88 7.75 -40.38
N PRO A 2 28.61 7.60 -40.81
CA PRO A 2 27.39 7.96 -40.08
C PRO A 2 26.37 6.82 -39.82
N ALA A 3 25.38 7.12 -39.00
CA ALA A 3 24.07 6.45 -38.79
C ALA A 3 22.95 7.44 -39.25
N PRO A 4 21.60 7.23 -39.14
CA PRO A 4 20.83 6.16 -38.45
C PRO A 4 19.47 5.74 -39.12
N GLU A 5 18.69 4.93 -38.40
CA GLU A 5 17.18 4.83 -38.33
C GLU A 5 16.38 3.87 -39.23
N GLY A 6 15.52 3.04 -38.59
CA GLY A 6 14.32 2.50 -39.25
C GLY A 6 13.69 1.19 -38.75
N ARG A 7 13.25 1.14 -37.49
CA ARG A 7 12.13 0.33 -36.92
C ARG A 7 11.98 -1.18 -37.23
N VAL A 8 12.24 -1.96 -36.18
CA VAL A 8 11.87 -3.37 -36.00
C VAL A 8 10.36 -3.50 -35.72
N ALA A 9 9.67 -4.38 -36.45
CA ALA A 9 8.35 -4.88 -36.09
C ALA A 9 8.27 -6.37 -36.44
N GLU A 10 8.95 -7.18 -35.63
CA GLU A 10 8.85 -8.63 -35.67
C GLU A 10 7.62 -9.02 -34.83
N ARG A 11 6.60 -9.55 -35.48
CA ARG A 11 5.34 -9.96 -34.87
C ARG A 11 5.22 -11.47 -35.01
N GLU A 12 5.94 -12.20 -34.18
CA GLU A 12 5.81 -13.66 -34.04
C GLU A 12 5.73 -13.99 -32.55
N GLY A 13 4.52 -14.30 -32.09
CA GLY A 13 4.25 -14.75 -30.73
C GLY A 13 3.79 -16.20 -30.76
N GLU A 14 4.72 -17.13 -30.55
CA GLU A 14 4.47 -18.57 -30.40
C GLU A 14 4.28 -18.97 -28.92
N ALA A 15 3.28 -18.39 -28.25
CA ALA A 15 2.91 -18.84 -26.89
C ALA A 15 1.53 -19.50 -26.91
N LEU A 16 1.51 -20.83 -26.91
CA LEU A 16 0.34 -21.67 -26.66
C LEU A 16 -0.36 -21.25 -25.36
N PRO A 17 -1.69 -21.00 -25.35
CA PRO A 17 -2.41 -20.89 -24.10
C PRO A 17 -2.76 -22.30 -23.61
N ASN A 18 -1.86 -22.92 -22.84
CA ASN A 18 -2.24 -24.06 -22.02
C ASN A 18 -2.18 -23.67 -20.54
N ALA A 19 -3.30 -23.17 -20.05
CA ALA A 19 -3.67 -23.25 -18.65
C ALA A 19 -5.20 -23.35 -18.60
N ILE A 20 -5.69 -24.58 -18.75
CA ILE A 20 -6.98 -25.00 -18.21
C ILE A 20 -6.94 -24.71 -16.71
N SER A 21 -7.48 -23.56 -16.30
CA SER A 21 -7.68 -23.21 -14.90
C SER A 21 -8.78 -24.10 -14.32
N ASP A 22 -8.41 -25.26 -13.80
CA ASP A 22 -9.23 -26.08 -12.90
C ASP A 22 -9.07 -25.56 -11.47
N GLU A 23 -9.59 -24.36 -11.21
CA GLU A 23 -9.70 -23.85 -9.84
C GLU A 23 -10.95 -24.45 -9.20
N THR A 24 -10.84 -25.72 -8.82
CA THR A 24 -11.76 -26.36 -7.90
C THR A 24 -11.75 -25.59 -6.58
N GLY A 25 -12.84 -24.84 -6.35
CA GLY A 25 -13.39 -24.51 -5.04
C GLY A 25 -12.39 -24.05 -3.98
N LEU A 26 -11.89 -22.83 -4.11
CA LEU A 26 -11.49 -22.09 -2.91
C LEU A 26 -12.74 -22.02 -2.00
N PRO A 27 -12.68 -22.40 -0.71
CA PRO A 27 -13.68 -21.93 0.22
C PRO A 27 -13.55 -20.41 0.17
N ARG A 28 -14.54 -19.74 -0.40
CA ARG A 28 -14.71 -18.31 -0.28
C ARG A 28 -14.82 -18.07 1.22
N GLN A 29 -13.69 -17.77 1.87
CA GLN A 29 -13.73 -17.10 3.15
C GLN A 29 -14.44 -15.79 2.83
N GLU A 30 -15.74 -15.79 3.08
CA GLU A 30 -16.50 -14.57 3.24
C GLU A 30 -15.63 -13.69 4.14
N PRO A 31 -15.29 -12.46 3.72
CA PRO A 31 -14.52 -11.56 4.56
C PRO A 31 -15.39 -11.26 5.78
N GLU A 32 -15.22 -12.07 6.81
CA GLU A 32 -15.87 -11.98 8.09
C GLU A 32 -15.42 -10.68 8.74
N ASP A 33 -16.15 -9.62 8.41
CA ASP A 33 -16.12 -8.27 8.99
C ASP A 33 -14.76 -7.56 9.08
N ALA A 34 -13.67 -8.13 8.54
CA ALA A 34 -12.30 -7.66 8.69
C ALA A 34 -12.09 -6.21 8.19
N GLY A 35 -12.91 -5.76 7.24
CA GLY A 35 -12.88 -4.39 6.72
C GLY A 35 -13.92 -3.44 7.32
N ARG A 36 -15.05 -3.95 7.83
CA ARG A 36 -16.24 -3.12 8.12
C ARG A 36 -16.04 -2.15 9.29
N ASN A 37 -15.01 -2.36 10.11
CA ASN A 37 -14.73 -1.52 11.27
C ASN A 37 -13.29 -1.00 11.35
N LEU A 38 -12.50 -1.06 10.26
CA LEU A 38 -11.09 -0.64 10.30
C LEU A 38 -10.93 0.84 10.66
N LEU A 39 -11.82 1.70 10.16
CA LEU A 39 -11.80 3.12 10.49
C LEU A 39 -12.07 3.36 11.99
N ALA A 40 -13.05 2.65 12.55
CA ALA A 40 -13.38 2.71 13.97
C ALA A 40 -12.21 2.19 14.84
N GLN A 41 -11.55 1.12 14.40
CA GLN A 41 -10.36 0.59 15.07
C GLN A 41 -9.16 1.53 14.95
N ALA A 42 -8.98 2.20 13.81
CA ALA A 42 -7.92 3.19 13.62
C ALA A 42 -8.07 4.36 14.58
N PHE A 43 -9.30 4.86 14.77
CA PHE A 43 -9.61 5.93 15.71
C PHE A 43 -9.78 5.49 17.17
N ALA A 44 -9.69 4.18 17.46
CA ALA A 44 -9.75 3.71 18.84
C ALA A 44 -8.66 4.39 19.68
N ARG A 45 -9.03 4.87 20.87
CA ARG A 45 -8.13 5.61 21.79
C ARG A 45 -6.80 4.90 22.00
N GLU A 46 -6.84 3.59 22.21
CA GLU A 46 -5.65 2.76 22.41
C GLU A 46 -4.74 2.71 21.17
N ASN A 47 -5.32 2.67 19.98
CA ASN A 47 -4.57 2.67 18.73
C ASN A 47 -3.89 4.03 18.51
N MET A 48 -4.63 5.13 18.73
CA MET A 48 -4.08 6.49 18.61
C MET A 48 -2.96 6.75 19.62
N GLN A 49 -3.10 6.29 20.87
CA GLN A 49 -2.04 6.38 21.87
C GLN A 49 -0.79 5.57 21.49
N ARG A 50 -0.96 4.37 20.94
CA ARG A 50 0.15 3.54 20.44
C ARG A 50 0.84 4.19 19.25
N ALA A 51 0.07 4.70 18.29
CA ALA A 51 0.59 5.43 17.14
C ALA A 51 1.39 6.66 17.59
N TRP A 52 0.87 7.45 18.52
CA TRP A 52 1.55 8.63 19.06
C TRP A 52 2.88 8.29 19.73
N LYS A 53 2.92 7.22 20.54
CA LYS A 53 4.19 6.75 21.14
C LYS A 53 5.22 6.40 20.08
N ARG A 54 4.81 5.75 18.99
CA ARG A 54 5.70 5.37 17.89
C ARG A 54 6.22 6.59 17.11
N VAL A 55 5.35 7.56 16.83
CA VAL A 55 5.75 8.83 16.17
C VAL A 55 6.82 9.55 17.00
N LYS A 56 6.60 9.67 18.32
CA LYS A 56 7.60 10.26 19.23
C LYS A 56 8.91 9.49 19.25
N ALA A 57 8.86 8.15 19.21
CA ALA A 57 10.07 7.32 19.21
C ALA A 57 10.88 7.43 17.90
N ASN A 58 10.21 7.68 16.77
CA ASN A 58 10.88 7.79 15.47
C ASN A 58 11.69 9.08 15.31
N LYS A 59 11.41 10.14 16.11
CA LYS A 59 12.15 11.41 16.11
C LYS A 59 12.36 12.01 14.71
N GLY A 60 11.38 11.86 13.83
CA GLY A 60 11.44 12.40 12.47
C GLY A 60 11.49 13.94 12.47
N SER A 61 11.99 14.50 11.37
CA SER A 61 11.95 15.94 11.11
C SER A 61 10.51 16.44 10.92
N ALA A 62 10.31 17.74 11.13
CA ALA A 62 9.03 18.41 10.87
C ALA A 62 8.56 18.20 9.42
N GLY A 63 7.25 18.15 9.24
CA GLY A 63 6.62 18.04 7.93
C GLY A 63 6.63 19.36 7.16
N VAL A 64 5.92 19.39 6.03
CA VAL A 64 5.70 20.63 5.24
C VAL A 64 4.88 21.68 5.99
N ASP A 65 4.11 21.24 6.99
CA ASP A 65 3.39 22.08 7.95
C ASP A 65 4.32 22.77 8.96
N GLY A 66 5.59 22.37 9.02
CA GLY A 66 6.60 22.95 9.91
C GLY A 66 6.39 22.63 11.39
N LEU A 67 5.40 21.80 11.73
CA LEU A 67 5.14 21.40 13.11
C LEU A 67 6.09 20.27 13.50
N ASP A 68 6.81 20.50 14.60
CA ASP A 68 7.58 19.44 15.22
C ASP A 68 6.67 18.54 16.10
N ILE A 69 7.26 17.45 16.59
CA ILE A 69 6.55 16.47 17.41
C ILE A 69 6.11 17.07 18.76
N ALA A 70 6.84 18.04 19.32
CA ALA A 70 6.47 18.69 20.57
C ALA A 70 5.28 19.64 20.38
N GLN A 71 5.28 20.44 19.33
CA GLN A 71 4.18 21.33 18.95
C GLN A 71 2.92 20.55 18.59
N THR A 72 3.06 19.42 17.88
CA THR A 72 1.93 18.53 17.59
C THR A 72 1.29 17.96 18.88
N ALA A 73 2.07 17.81 19.95
CA ALA A 73 1.56 17.32 21.24
C ALA A 73 0.61 18.30 21.93
N GLU A 74 0.74 19.59 21.67
CA GLU A 74 -0.09 20.64 22.29
C GLU A 74 -1.51 20.69 21.69
N HIS A 75 -1.72 20.01 20.56
CA HIS A 75 -2.97 20.00 19.82
C HIS A 75 -3.77 18.68 19.93
N LEU A 76 -3.29 17.71 20.71
CA LEU A 76 -3.85 16.36 20.86
C LEU A 76 -4.36 16.08 22.28
#